data_AF-A0A7X9I949-F1
#
_entry.id   AF-A0A7X9I949-F1
#
_cell.length_a   1.000
_cell.length_b   1.000
_cell.length_c   1.000
_cell.angle_alpha   90.00
_cell.angle_beta   90.00
_cell.angle_gamma   90.00
#
_symmetry.space_group_name_H-M   'P 1'
#
loop_
_entity.id
_entity.type
_entity.pdbx_description
1 polymer ?
#
loop_
_entity_poly.entity_id
_entity_poly.type
_entity_poly.pdbx_seq_one_letter_code
_entity_poly.pdbx_strand_id
1 'polypeptide(L)'
;MKAKILFFLLGFLISGCTNFEYTTEEVDNPVYHPNTQFFSYEDLSSPKFGHLIEKYRLDTIFHGETDEFKRILLLRHWIKTVIKINDFGDPYPGDGYAEQILDNALRGQGYHCGHFMTVQNALMNAFGYVTRTLGAGPGGMDGSDGHHGINEIWLNSYNKWFLSDAKYDHHFEKDGVPLSALEIRDEYLKNKAADIVKVKGPDRIPFDIDAETGYSREENARTYTWIEWHGYNNIFTVWPEYKDLLIMYRDDFFRNNTWIWGGKPHWAYAQPEFMKPVDERTEIYWTPNTISSEVLIEGKVATVKLKSDTPNLKEYQVRQKPSTAWEKVDSAYVVNLKKKNHELVFRALNLAGVAGPEHRVIIKRKTR
;
A
#
# COMPACT_ATOMS: atom_id res chain seq x y z
N MET A 1 45.25 -13.23 -85.13
CA MET A 1 44.18 -14.19 -84.74
C MET A 1 44.07 -14.22 -83.22
N LYS A 2 42.96 -13.71 -82.68
CA LYS A 2 42.40 -13.82 -81.31
C LYS A 2 43.31 -13.50 -80.10
N ALA A 3 43.24 -12.25 -79.63
CA ALA A 3 43.54 -11.89 -78.24
C ALA A 3 42.30 -12.16 -77.35
N LYS A 4 42.48 -12.89 -76.25
CA LYS A 4 41.46 -13.13 -75.22
C LYS A 4 41.47 -11.97 -74.23
N ILE A 5 40.35 -11.24 -74.13
CA ILE A 5 40.10 -10.27 -73.06
C ILE A 5 39.34 -11.00 -71.96
N LEU A 6 39.96 -11.07 -70.78
CA LEU A 6 39.42 -11.67 -69.57
C LEU A 6 38.65 -10.58 -68.80
N PHE A 7 37.32 -10.71 -68.71
CA PHE A 7 36.50 -9.85 -67.85
C PHE A 7 36.59 -10.33 -66.40
N PHE A 8 37.20 -9.51 -65.53
CA PHE A 8 37.07 -9.67 -64.08
C PHE A 8 35.74 -9.06 -63.64
N LEU A 9 34.78 -9.91 -63.24
CA LEU A 9 33.58 -9.47 -62.53
C LEU A 9 33.97 -9.19 -61.07
N LEU A 10 34.00 -7.92 -60.70
CA LEU A 10 34.14 -7.48 -59.31
C LEU A 10 32.77 -7.65 -58.64
N GLY A 11 32.60 -8.73 -57.88
CA GLY A 11 31.40 -8.96 -57.07
C GLY A 11 31.36 -7.99 -55.89
N PHE A 12 30.46 -7.01 -55.94
CA PHE A 12 30.09 -6.22 -54.76
C PHE A 12 29.33 -7.15 -53.79
N LEU A 13 29.99 -7.53 -52.70
CA LEU A 13 29.35 -8.07 -51.50
C LEU A 13 28.52 -6.94 -50.87
N ILE A 14 27.24 -6.86 -51.23
CA ILE A 14 26.26 -6.08 -50.48
C ILE A 14 26.06 -6.83 -49.16
N SER A 15 26.79 -6.43 -48.13
CA SER A 15 26.49 -6.81 -46.75
C SER A 15 25.13 -6.23 -46.40
N GLY A 16 24.06 -6.98 -46.65
CA GLY A 16 22.72 -6.61 -46.24
C GLY A 16 22.68 -6.46 -44.72
N CYS A 17 22.70 -5.23 -44.22
CA CYS A 17 22.30 -4.92 -42.86
C CYS A 17 20.84 -5.36 -42.74
N THR A 18 20.63 -6.58 -42.24
CA THR A 18 19.31 -7.02 -41.84
C THR A 18 18.89 -6.18 -40.64
N ASN A 19 18.12 -5.13 -40.90
CA ASN A 19 17.46 -4.37 -39.85
C ASN A 19 16.42 -5.28 -39.22
N PHE A 20 16.74 -5.74 -38.02
CA PHE A 20 15.82 -6.49 -37.19
C PHE A 20 14.89 -5.48 -36.52
N GLU A 21 13.60 -5.68 -36.69
CA GLU A 21 12.59 -4.90 -36.01
C GLU A 21 12.26 -5.56 -34.67
N TYR A 22 11.96 -4.75 -33.66
CA TYR A 22 11.65 -5.18 -32.31
C TYR A 22 10.28 -4.63 -31.89
N THR A 23 9.59 -5.38 -31.03
CA THR A 23 8.29 -5.01 -30.45
C THR A 23 8.26 -5.38 -28.99
N THR A 24 7.45 -4.68 -28.20
CA THR A 24 7.08 -5.12 -26.86
C THR A 24 6.05 -6.25 -26.93
N GLU A 25 6.10 -7.13 -25.93
CA GLU A 25 5.05 -8.11 -25.65
C GLU A 25 4.25 -7.65 -24.44
N GLU A 26 2.94 -7.89 -24.47
CA GLU A 26 2.06 -7.62 -23.34
C GLU A 26 2.33 -8.61 -22.21
N VAL A 27 2.48 -8.08 -21.00
CA VAL A 27 2.75 -8.86 -19.80
C VAL A 27 1.76 -8.41 -18.73
N ASP A 28 1.23 -9.38 -17.99
CA ASP A 28 0.41 -9.13 -16.82
C ASP A 28 1.28 -8.54 -15.70
N ASN A 29 1.24 -7.22 -15.58
CA ASN A 29 1.92 -6.45 -14.54
C ASN A 29 0.88 -5.93 -13.55
N PRO A 30 1.28 -5.70 -12.28
CA PRO A 30 0.43 -5.00 -11.33
C PRO A 30 -0.07 -3.67 -11.91
N VAL A 31 -1.38 -3.43 -11.80
CA VAL A 31 -2.01 -2.24 -12.36
C VAL A 31 -1.58 -1.02 -11.56
N TYR A 32 -1.11 0.02 -12.26
CA TYR A 32 -0.75 1.29 -11.64
C TYR A 32 -1.94 2.25 -11.62
N HIS A 33 -2.35 2.65 -10.42
CA HIS A 33 -3.28 3.75 -10.17
C HIS A 33 -2.54 4.90 -9.46
N PRO A 34 -2.53 6.11 -10.03
CA PRO A 34 -1.79 7.21 -9.46
C PRO A 34 -2.44 7.74 -8.19
N ASN A 35 -1.64 8.28 -7.27
CA ASN A 35 -2.18 9.02 -6.13
C ASN A 35 -2.67 10.40 -6.56
N THR A 36 -3.98 10.59 -6.62
CA THR A 36 -4.62 11.87 -6.95
C THR A 36 -5.34 12.52 -5.76
N GLN A 37 -5.52 11.79 -4.66
CA GLN A 37 -6.41 12.21 -3.57
C GLN A 37 -5.72 12.53 -2.25
N PHE A 38 -4.61 11.83 -1.95
CA PHE A 38 -3.89 11.94 -0.68
C PHE A 38 -2.73 12.93 -0.80
N PHE A 39 -2.58 13.79 0.20
CA PHE A 39 -1.70 14.97 0.14
C PHE A 39 -0.36 14.79 0.85
N SER A 40 -0.25 13.84 1.78
CA SER A 40 1.01 13.55 2.45
C SER A 40 1.15 12.08 2.84
N TYR A 41 2.41 11.68 2.96
CA TYR A 41 2.89 10.44 3.54
C TYR A 41 4.05 10.78 4.48
N GLU A 42 4.35 9.89 5.43
CA GLU A 42 5.45 10.10 6.37
C GLU A 42 6.79 10.31 5.64
N ASP A 43 7.61 11.22 6.15
CA ASP A 43 8.98 11.46 5.69
C ASP A 43 9.97 10.50 6.39
N LEU A 44 10.37 9.45 5.69
CA LEU A 44 11.29 8.44 6.24
C LEU A 44 12.73 8.95 6.44
N SER A 45 13.06 10.15 5.96
CA SER A 45 14.35 10.78 6.29
C SER A 45 14.37 11.37 7.71
N SER A 46 13.21 11.50 8.35
CA SER A 46 13.10 11.99 9.72
C SER A 46 13.83 11.06 10.71
N PRO A 47 14.69 11.62 11.58
CA PRO A 47 15.39 10.81 12.59
C PRO A 47 14.44 10.19 13.62
N LYS A 48 13.19 10.68 13.71
CA LYS A 48 12.16 10.14 14.60
C LYS A 48 11.93 8.64 14.37
N PHE A 49 11.99 8.15 13.13
CA PHE A 49 11.76 6.74 12.83
C PHE A 49 12.90 5.83 13.29
N GLY A 50 14.15 6.23 13.03
CA GLY A 50 15.33 5.52 13.53
C GLY A 50 15.32 5.44 15.07
N HIS A 51 15.02 6.57 15.72
CA HIS A 51 14.86 6.65 17.17
C HIS A 51 13.76 5.71 17.69
N LEU A 52 12.62 5.64 17.01
CA LEU A 52 11.51 4.76 17.40
C LEU A 52 11.90 3.28 17.36
N ILE A 53 12.59 2.86 16.30
CA ILE A 53 13.10 1.49 16.15
C ILE A 53 14.09 1.17 17.26
N GLU A 54 15.07 2.05 17.50
CA GLU A 54 16.13 1.85 18.49
C GLU A 54 15.57 1.80 19.92
N LYS A 55 14.76 2.80 20.31
CA LYS A 55 14.23 2.95 21.66
C LYS A 55 13.42 1.74 22.10
N TYR A 56 12.55 1.22 21.23
CA TYR A 56 11.67 0.09 21.56
C TYR A 56 12.21 -1.26 21.06
N ARG A 57 13.38 -1.28 20.41
CA ARG A 57 14.01 -2.48 19.80
C ARG A 57 13.04 -3.21 18.87
N LEU A 58 12.33 -2.45 18.04
CA LEU A 58 11.22 -2.97 17.24
C LEU A 58 11.68 -4.00 16.20
N ASP A 59 12.93 -3.93 15.77
CA ASP A 59 13.56 -4.89 14.86
C ASP A 59 13.59 -6.32 15.43
N THR A 60 13.65 -6.45 16.76
CA THR A 60 13.67 -7.76 17.44
C THR A 60 12.35 -8.52 17.33
N ILE A 61 11.23 -7.82 17.05
CA ILE A 61 9.89 -8.40 16.91
C ILE A 61 9.81 -9.41 15.76
N PHE A 62 10.63 -9.23 14.72
CA PHE A 62 10.52 -10.06 13.52
C PHE A 62 11.11 -11.46 13.68
N HIS A 63 12.02 -11.69 14.63
CA HIS A 63 12.69 -12.99 14.78
C HIS A 63 13.30 -13.55 13.47
N GLY A 64 13.79 -12.67 12.59
CA GLY A 64 14.33 -13.04 11.29
C GLY A 64 13.28 -13.23 10.17
N GLU A 65 12.00 -12.97 10.43
CA GLU A 65 10.95 -13.02 9.42
C GLU A 65 11.21 -12.04 8.27
N THR A 66 11.00 -12.51 7.05
CA THR A 66 11.22 -11.77 5.80
C THR A 66 9.96 -11.60 4.98
N ASP A 67 8.92 -12.39 5.24
CA ASP A 67 7.61 -12.21 4.63
C ASP A 67 7.00 -10.87 5.07
N GLU A 68 6.69 -10.03 4.09
CA GLU A 68 6.15 -8.68 4.33
C GLU A 68 4.88 -8.72 5.18
N PHE A 69 3.94 -9.59 4.82
CA PHE A 69 2.65 -9.63 5.48
C PHE A 69 2.80 -10.10 6.92
N LYS A 70 3.55 -11.18 7.16
CA LYS A 70 3.83 -11.69 8.51
C LYS A 70 4.53 -10.66 9.38
N ARG A 71 5.50 -9.90 8.86
CA ARG A 71 6.16 -8.80 9.60
C ARG A 71 5.19 -7.73 10.04
N ILE A 72 4.30 -7.30 9.14
CA ILE A 72 3.23 -6.35 9.45
C ILE A 72 2.32 -6.90 10.56
N LEU A 73 1.90 -8.16 10.47
CA LEU A 73 1.06 -8.77 11.49
C LEU A 73 1.76 -8.92 12.84
N LEU A 74 3.08 -9.22 12.86
CA LEU A 74 3.88 -9.27 14.08
C LEU A 74 3.98 -7.90 14.77
N LEU A 75 4.17 -6.82 14.01
CA LEU A 75 4.16 -5.45 14.56
C LEU A 75 2.78 -5.10 15.13
N ARG A 76 1.70 -5.39 14.40
CA ARG A 76 0.33 -5.17 14.88
C ARG A 76 0.05 -5.93 16.17
N HIS A 77 0.46 -7.20 16.22
CA HIS A 77 0.32 -8.04 17.39
C HIS A 77 1.09 -7.47 18.59
N TRP A 78 2.34 -7.04 18.37
CA TRP A 78 3.13 -6.40 19.42
C TRP A 78 2.45 -5.16 19.99
N ILE A 79 1.88 -4.29 19.14
CA ILE A 79 1.12 -3.11 19.58
C ILE A 79 -0.03 -3.54 20.50
N LYS A 80 -0.80 -4.57 20.14
CA LYS A 80 -1.88 -5.10 20.97
C LYS A 80 -1.41 -5.64 22.31
N THR A 81 -0.22 -6.24 22.37
CA THR A 81 0.34 -6.75 23.64
C THR A 81 0.85 -5.63 24.56
N VAL A 82 1.25 -4.49 23.99
CA VAL A 82 1.77 -3.33 24.74
C VAL A 82 0.64 -2.42 25.21
N ILE A 83 -0.34 -2.13 24.35
CA ILE A 83 -1.40 -1.17 24.63
C ILE A 83 -2.65 -1.90 25.11
N LYS A 84 -3.06 -1.63 26.36
CA LYS A 84 -4.33 -2.13 26.89
C LYS A 84 -5.50 -1.35 26.29
N ILE A 85 -6.60 -2.04 26.01
CA ILE A 85 -7.84 -1.36 25.61
C ILE A 85 -8.42 -0.66 26.83
N ASN A 86 -8.61 0.65 26.73
CA ASN A 86 -9.36 1.44 27.70
C ASN A 86 -10.09 2.57 26.97
N ASP A 87 -11.38 2.37 26.68
CA ASP A 87 -12.20 3.32 25.92
C ASP A 87 -12.72 4.51 26.75
N PHE A 88 -12.53 4.49 28.08
CA PHE A 88 -13.04 5.52 29.01
C PHE A 88 -11.98 6.02 30.00
N GLY A 89 -10.71 5.98 29.60
CA GLY A 89 -9.54 6.23 30.45
C GLY A 89 -9.14 7.68 30.66
N ASP A 90 -10.07 8.64 30.52
CA ASP A 90 -9.81 10.08 30.56
C ASP A 90 -9.16 10.53 31.89
N PRO A 91 -8.03 11.29 31.89
CA PRO A 91 -7.25 11.76 30.73
C PRO A 91 -6.34 10.70 30.12
N TYR A 92 -6.17 10.76 28.79
CA TYR A 92 -5.17 9.98 28.06
C TYR A 92 -3.85 10.74 27.98
N PRO A 93 -2.78 10.30 28.68
CA PRO A 93 -1.49 10.99 28.63
C PRO A 93 -0.79 10.81 27.27
N GLY A 94 0.13 11.71 26.94
CA GLY A 94 0.98 11.61 25.75
C GLY A 94 0.50 12.40 24.54
N ASP A 95 -0.53 13.22 24.71
CA ASP A 95 -1.03 14.25 23.77
C ASP A 95 -1.42 13.75 22.37
N GLY A 96 -1.41 12.45 22.11
CA GLY A 96 -1.57 11.88 20.77
C GLY A 96 -0.26 11.59 20.04
N TYR A 97 0.91 11.82 20.66
CA TYR A 97 2.21 11.49 20.08
C TYR A 97 2.57 10.01 20.30
N ALA A 98 2.81 9.27 19.21
CA ALA A 98 3.02 7.82 19.22
C ALA A 98 4.05 7.33 20.26
N GLU A 99 5.19 8.01 20.38
CA GLU A 99 6.24 7.64 21.33
C GLU A 99 5.78 7.81 22.80
N GLN A 100 5.09 8.90 23.12
CA GLN A 100 4.60 9.12 24.48
C GLN A 100 3.44 8.16 24.82
N ILE A 101 2.61 7.81 23.85
CA ILE A 101 1.58 6.79 24.00
C ILE A 101 2.24 5.45 24.39
N LEU A 102 3.27 5.03 23.65
CA LEU A 102 4.02 3.81 23.93
C LEU A 102 4.72 3.82 25.30
N ASP A 103 5.37 4.92 25.66
CA ASP A 103 6.05 5.05 26.96
C ASP A 103 5.09 4.85 28.14
N ASN A 104 3.89 5.41 28.04
CA ASN A 104 2.87 5.26 29.06
C ASN A 104 2.18 3.89 29.01
N ALA A 105 1.94 3.36 27.81
CA ALA A 105 1.35 2.03 27.63
C ALA A 105 2.24 0.92 28.25
N LEU A 106 3.55 1.02 28.07
CA LEU A 106 4.53 0.12 28.70
C LEU A 106 4.53 0.20 30.24
N ARG A 107 4.03 1.30 30.82
CA ARG A 107 3.79 1.46 32.26
C ARG A 107 2.39 1.01 32.70
N GLY A 108 1.61 0.44 31.79
CA GLY A 108 0.29 -0.13 32.04
C GLY A 108 -0.89 0.78 31.66
N GLN A 109 -0.66 1.95 31.06
CA GLN A 109 -1.73 2.83 30.59
C GLN A 109 -2.52 2.15 29.46
N GLY A 110 -3.85 2.27 29.52
CA GLY A 110 -4.74 1.86 28.44
C GLY A 110 -5.18 3.04 27.58
N TYR A 111 -5.56 2.75 26.34
CA TYR A 111 -6.00 3.75 25.37
C TYR A 111 -7.19 3.27 24.51
N HIS A 112 -7.83 4.21 23.82
CA HIS A 112 -8.89 3.94 22.84
C HIS A 112 -8.35 3.86 21.40
N CYS A 113 -9.23 3.54 20.45
CA CYS A 113 -8.91 3.28 19.03
C CYS A 113 -7.99 4.30 18.35
N GLY A 114 -8.21 5.60 18.54
CA GLY A 114 -7.41 6.66 17.91
C GLY A 114 -5.92 6.57 18.27
N HIS A 115 -5.58 6.15 19.50
CA HIS A 115 -4.20 5.99 19.92
C HIS A 115 -3.54 4.76 19.29
N PHE A 116 -4.28 3.64 19.19
CA PHE A 116 -3.80 2.46 18.46
C PHE A 116 -3.51 2.79 16.99
N MET A 117 -4.43 3.51 16.35
CA MET A 117 -4.29 3.98 14.96
C MET A 117 -3.04 4.84 14.78
N THR A 118 -2.80 5.80 15.68
CA THR A 118 -1.63 6.68 15.62
C THR A 118 -0.33 5.91 15.82
N VAL A 119 -0.27 5.02 16.81
CA VAL A 119 0.92 4.19 17.08
C VAL A 119 1.18 3.25 15.90
N GLN A 120 0.16 2.57 15.38
CA GLN A 120 0.30 1.68 14.25
C GLN A 120 0.76 2.44 12.99
N ASN A 121 0.23 3.63 12.70
CA ASN A 121 0.70 4.45 11.59
C ASN A 121 2.20 4.75 11.70
N ALA A 122 2.68 5.16 12.88
CA ALA A 122 4.09 5.46 13.10
C ALA A 122 4.98 4.22 12.95
N LEU A 123 4.58 3.10 13.54
CA LEU A 123 5.39 1.87 13.56
C LEU A 123 5.50 1.21 12.19
N MET A 124 4.40 1.17 11.44
CA MET A 124 4.41 0.61 10.10
C MET A 124 5.29 1.45 9.15
N ASN A 125 5.16 2.78 9.21
CA ASN A 125 6.02 3.68 8.42
C ASN A 125 7.49 3.58 8.84
N ALA A 126 7.81 3.37 10.13
CA ALA A 126 9.20 3.18 10.57
C ALA A 126 9.92 2.07 9.81
N PHE A 127 9.20 1.02 9.40
CA PHE A 127 9.72 -0.09 8.60
C PHE A 127 9.49 0.04 7.09
N GLY A 128 9.06 1.21 6.62
CA GLY A 128 8.84 1.50 5.22
C GLY A 128 7.53 0.98 4.64
N TYR A 129 6.57 0.54 5.47
CA TYR A 129 5.27 0.11 4.99
C TYR A 129 4.36 1.32 4.80
N VAL A 130 3.88 1.50 3.56
CA VAL A 130 2.98 2.61 3.23
C VAL A 130 1.66 2.38 3.96
N THR A 131 1.36 3.28 4.90
CA THR A 131 0.21 3.17 5.81
C THR A 131 -0.58 4.46 5.78
N ARG A 132 -1.89 4.33 5.95
CA ARG A 132 -2.81 5.45 6.11
C ARG A 132 -3.74 5.23 7.29
N THR A 133 -4.20 6.33 7.85
CA THR A 133 -5.18 6.38 8.94
C THR A 133 -6.57 6.60 8.38
N LEU A 134 -7.58 6.00 9.02
CA LEU A 134 -8.97 6.16 8.61
C LEU A 134 -9.90 6.03 9.84
N GLY A 135 -11.04 6.69 9.75
CA GLY A 135 -12.17 6.55 10.66
C GLY A 135 -13.29 5.74 10.00
N ALA A 136 -14.03 4.98 10.81
CA ALA A 136 -15.18 4.21 10.32
C ALA A 136 -16.29 4.13 11.37
N GLY A 137 -17.52 3.94 10.92
CA GLY A 137 -18.65 3.73 11.81
C GLY A 137 -19.82 2.95 11.17
N PRO A 138 -20.62 2.25 11.99
CA PRO A 138 -21.81 1.54 11.53
C PRO A 138 -22.92 2.48 11.02
N GLY A 139 -22.92 3.73 11.48
CA GLY A 139 -23.73 4.86 11.00
C GLY A 139 -25.22 4.60 10.89
N GLY A 140 -25.84 4.02 11.93
CA GLY A 140 -27.25 3.65 11.93
C GLY A 140 -28.13 4.53 12.83
N MET A 141 -29.35 4.83 12.34
CA MET A 141 -30.45 5.32 13.18
C MET A 141 -31.09 4.20 14.03
N ASP A 142 -30.69 2.95 13.83
CA ASP A 142 -31.13 1.77 14.58
C ASP A 142 -30.42 1.63 15.95
N GLY A 143 -29.69 2.67 16.37
CA GLY A 143 -28.99 2.73 17.66
C GLY A 143 -27.60 2.11 17.65
N SER A 144 -27.15 1.52 16.53
CA SER A 144 -25.75 1.14 16.35
C SER A 144 -24.94 2.38 16.00
N ASP A 145 -24.46 3.05 17.05
CA ASP A 145 -23.69 4.29 17.01
C ASP A 145 -22.26 4.01 17.52
N GLY A 146 -21.27 4.69 16.94
CA GLY A 146 -19.87 4.47 17.25
C GLY A 146 -18.94 4.98 16.17
N HIS A 147 -17.68 5.16 16.55
CA HIS A 147 -16.60 5.53 15.66
C HIS A 147 -15.35 4.73 16.03
N HIS A 148 -14.65 4.23 15.02
CA HIS A 148 -13.46 3.41 15.19
C HIS A 148 -12.33 3.94 14.29
N GLY A 149 -11.21 4.32 14.92
CA GLY A 149 -9.99 4.73 14.22
C GLY A 149 -9.08 3.53 14.00
N ILE A 150 -8.67 3.30 12.74
CA ILE A 150 -7.84 2.16 12.32
C ILE A 150 -6.92 2.55 11.16
N ASN A 151 -6.15 1.59 10.65
CA ASN A 151 -5.26 1.79 9.51
C ASN A 151 -5.61 0.90 8.31
N GLU A 152 -5.25 1.39 7.12
CA GLU A 152 -4.98 0.53 5.97
C GLU A 152 -3.49 0.57 5.65
N ILE A 153 -2.95 -0.59 5.27
CA ILE A 153 -1.54 -0.76 4.92
C ILE A 153 -1.46 -1.36 3.51
N TRP A 154 -0.54 -0.88 2.69
CA TRP A 154 -0.28 -1.47 1.38
C TRP A 154 0.54 -2.75 1.50
N LEU A 155 0.08 -3.82 0.84
CA LEU A 155 0.81 -5.08 0.69
C LEU A 155 1.30 -5.20 -0.75
N ASN A 156 2.63 -5.17 -0.93
CA ASN A 156 3.25 -5.36 -2.22
C ASN A 156 3.01 -6.79 -2.75
N SER A 157 3.00 -7.79 -1.85
CA SER A 157 2.76 -9.20 -2.24
C SER A 157 1.37 -9.47 -2.82
N TYR A 158 0.37 -8.66 -2.45
CA TYR A 158 -1.00 -8.75 -2.97
C TYR A 158 -1.37 -7.62 -3.93
N ASN A 159 -0.49 -6.62 -4.12
CA ASN A 159 -0.77 -5.41 -4.88
C ASN A 159 -2.06 -4.71 -4.44
N LYS A 160 -2.31 -4.63 -3.13
CA LYS A 160 -3.53 -4.03 -2.60
C LYS A 160 -3.35 -3.42 -1.21
N TRP A 161 -4.27 -2.52 -0.87
CA TRP A 161 -4.49 -2.09 0.49
C TRP A 161 -5.25 -3.17 1.27
N PHE A 162 -4.93 -3.33 2.55
CA PHE A 162 -5.76 -4.10 3.47
C PHE A 162 -6.00 -3.34 4.77
N LEU A 163 -7.15 -3.60 5.37
CA LEU A 163 -7.53 -3.09 6.67
C LEU A 163 -6.79 -3.83 7.77
N SER A 164 -6.14 -3.08 8.67
CA SER A 164 -5.33 -3.63 9.74
C SER A 164 -5.67 -2.95 11.06
N ASP A 165 -6.26 -3.70 11.98
CA ASP A 165 -6.74 -3.18 13.25
C ASP A 165 -5.84 -3.61 14.41
N ALA A 166 -4.99 -2.70 14.92
CA ALA A 166 -4.15 -2.99 16.09
C ALA A 166 -4.90 -3.01 17.43
N LYS A 167 -6.07 -2.36 17.55
CA LYS A 167 -6.84 -2.37 18.81
C LYS A 167 -7.32 -3.77 19.12
N TYR A 168 -7.78 -4.49 18.09
CA TYR A 168 -8.33 -5.83 18.23
C TYR A 168 -7.42 -6.93 17.67
N ASP A 169 -6.27 -6.55 17.10
CA ASP A 169 -5.31 -7.43 16.43
C ASP A 169 -5.97 -8.35 15.39
N HIS A 170 -6.87 -7.79 14.59
CA HIS A 170 -7.61 -8.54 13.59
C HIS A 170 -7.63 -7.87 12.22
N HIS A 171 -8.12 -8.64 11.25
CA HIS A 171 -8.49 -8.19 9.92
C HIS A 171 -9.47 -9.21 9.32
N PHE A 172 -9.93 -8.93 8.11
CA PHE A 172 -10.85 -9.80 7.37
C PHE A 172 -10.19 -10.33 6.12
N GLU A 173 -10.58 -11.54 5.74
CA GLU A 173 -10.09 -12.20 4.55
C GLU A 173 -11.23 -12.85 3.77
N LYS A 174 -11.02 -12.96 2.46
CA LYS A 174 -11.83 -13.77 1.57
C LYS A 174 -10.91 -14.69 0.79
N ASP A 175 -11.18 -15.99 0.84
CA ASP A 175 -10.34 -17.00 0.18
C ASP A 175 -8.84 -16.88 0.53
N GLY A 176 -8.53 -16.50 1.78
CA GLY A 176 -7.17 -16.31 2.28
C GLY A 176 -6.48 -15.00 1.82
N VAL A 177 -7.20 -14.10 1.15
CA VAL A 177 -6.69 -12.78 0.74
C VAL A 177 -7.20 -11.71 1.71
N PRO A 178 -6.32 -10.88 2.30
CA PRO A 178 -6.74 -9.81 3.20
C PRO A 178 -7.52 -8.71 2.46
N LEU A 179 -8.54 -8.16 3.11
CA LEU A 179 -9.47 -7.20 2.52
C LEU A 179 -9.19 -5.77 2.96
N SER A 180 -9.39 -4.84 2.04
CA SER A 180 -9.49 -3.40 2.29
C SER A 180 -10.81 -3.04 2.97
N ALA A 181 -10.91 -1.82 3.52
CA ALA A 181 -12.09 -1.32 4.21
C ALA A 181 -13.35 -1.37 3.32
N LEU A 182 -13.26 -0.93 2.06
CA LEU A 182 -14.39 -0.98 1.14
C LEU A 182 -14.73 -2.40 0.69
N GLU A 183 -13.75 -3.31 0.57
CA GLU A 183 -14.09 -4.71 0.29
C GLU A 183 -14.87 -5.33 1.46
N ILE A 184 -14.49 -5.02 2.72
CA ILE A 184 -15.25 -5.46 3.90
C ILE A 184 -16.66 -4.85 3.89
N ARG A 185 -16.77 -3.56 3.56
CA ARG A 185 -18.05 -2.87 3.40
C ARG A 185 -18.92 -3.53 2.34
N ASP A 186 -18.38 -3.85 1.18
CA ASP A 186 -19.12 -4.49 0.09
C ASP A 186 -19.70 -5.84 0.55
N GLU A 187 -18.89 -6.65 1.23
CA GLU A 187 -19.34 -7.95 1.74
C GLU A 187 -20.37 -7.80 2.88
N TYR A 188 -20.25 -6.76 3.72
CA TYR A 188 -21.27 -6.43 4.71
C TYR A 188 -22.60 -6.01 4.07
N LEU A 189 -22.56 -5.10 3.09
CA LEU A 189 -23.75 -4.61 2.39
C LEU A 189 -24.41 -5.71 1.55
N LYS A 190 -23.62 -6.62 0.98
CA LYS A 190 -24.10 -7.74 0.17
C LYS A 190 -24.88 -8.76 0.99
N ASN A 191 -24.30 -9.29 2.06
CA ASN A 191 -24.90 -10.38 2.84
C ASN A 191 -24.42 -10.43 4.29
N LYS A 192 -24.21 -9.27 4.91
CA LYS A 192 -23.79 -9.17 6.31
C LYS A 192 -22.47 -9.90 6.58
N ALA A 193 -21.54 -9.82 5.63
CA ALA A 193 -20.20 -10.39 5.73
C ALA A 193 -20.19 -11.93 5.88
N ALA A 194 -21.21 -12.61 5.38
CA ALA A 194 -21.32 -14.06 5.50
C ALA A 194 -20.20 -14.81 4.73
N ASP A 195 -19.70 -14.22 3.64
CA ASP A 195 -18.70 -14.83 2.74
C ASP A 195 -17.24 -14.49 3.09
N ILE A 196 -17.00 -13.82 4.22
CA ILE A 196 -15.64 -13.47 4.67
C ILE A 196 -15.33 -14.08 6.03
N VAL A 197 -14.06 -14.22 6.34
CA VAL A 197 -13.57 -14.69 7.64
C VAL A 197 -12.88 -13.55 8.38
N LYS A 198 -13.09 -13.47 9.69
CA LYS A 198 -12.35 -12.59 10.58
C LYS A 198 -11.22 -13.41 11.22
N VAL A 199 -10.00 -12.88 11.19
CA VAL A 199 -8.79 -13.60 11.63
C VAL A 199 -7.98 -12.75 12.61
N LYS A 200 -7.36 -13.39 13.62
CA LYS A 200 -6.62 -12.71 14.70
C LYS A 200 -5.13 -13.06 14.68
N GLY A 201 -4.30 -12.08 15.02
CA GLY A 201 -2.88 -12.27 15.26
C GLY A 201 -2.05 -12.63 14.04
N PRO A 202 -0.76 -12.93 14.26
CA PRO A 202 0.19 -13.20 13.18
C PRO A 202 -0.06 -14.55 12.50
N ASP A 203 -0.71 -15.49 13.18
CA ASP A 203 -1.03 -16.82 12.62
C ASP A 203 -2.39 -16.86 11.92
N ARG A 204 -3.06 -15.70 11.81
CA ARG A 204 -4.33 -15.53 11.07
C ARG A 204 -5.39 -16.54 11.55
N ILE A 205 -5.52 -16.70 12.86
CA ILE A 205 -6.43 -17.68 13.46
C ILE A 205 -7.88 -17.23 13.24
N PRO A 206 -8.73 -18.01 12.56
CA PRO A 206 -10.11 -17.63 12.29
C PRO A 206 -10.94 -17.64 13.58
N PHE A 207 -11.83 -16.66 13.71
CA PHE A 207 -12.76 -16.57 14.82
C PHE A 207 -13.98 -15.74 14.42
N ASP A 208 -15.14 -16.04 15.02
CA ASP A 208 -16.37 -15.28 14.77
C ASP A 208 -16.61 -14.24 15.87
N ILE A 209 -16.74 -14.69 17.12
CA ILE A 209 -16.93 -13.83 18.30
C ILE A 209 -15.58 -13.59 18.97
N ASP A 210 -15.20 -12.32 19.13
CA ASP A 210 -13.99 -11.95 19.86
C ASP A 210 -14.16 -12.21 21.37
N ALA A 211 -13.28 -13.00 21.96
CA ALA A 211 -13.39 -13.37 23.37
C ALA A 211 -13.15 -12.20 24.35
N GLU A 212 -12.43 -11.16 23.94
CA GLU A 212 -12.13 -9.98 24.79
C GLU A 212 -13.25 -8.95 24.72
N THR A 213 -13.85 -8.76 23.54
CA THR A 213 -14.82 -7.67 23.28
C THR A 213 -16.26 -8.14 23.13
N GLY A 214 -16.49 -9.43 22.83
CA GLY A 214 -17.81 -9.98 22.54
C GLY A 214 -18.33 -9.70 21.14
N TYR A 215 -17.63 -8.91 20.32
CA TYR A 215 -18.10 -8.57 18.98
C TYR A 215 -17.95 -9.71 17.99
N SER A 216 -19.03 -10.01 17.28
CA SER A 216 -19.09 -10.95 16.16
C SER A 216 -18.34 -10.44 14.93
N ARG A 217 -18.20 -11.31 13.90
CA ARG A 217 -17.68 -10.91 12.59
C ARG A 217 -18.60 -9.88 11.95
N GLU A 218 -19.91 -10.10 12.00
CA GLU A 218 -20.90 -9.22 11.39
C GLU A 218 -20.87 -7.82 12.02
N GLU A 219 -20.85 -7.73 13.34
CA GLU A 219 -20.79 -6.43 14.06
C GLU A 219 -19.51 -5.67 13.72
N ASN A 220 -18.35 -6.34 13.69
CA ASN A 220 -17.11 -5.69 13.30
C ASN A 220 -17.11 -5.29 11.81
N ALA A 221 -17.64 -6.12 10.92
CA ALA A 221 -17.73 -5.77 9.49
C ALA A 221 -18.68 -4.58 9.27
N ARG A 222 -19.77 -4.50 10.04
CA ARG A 222 -20.72 -3.39 10.03
C ARG A 222 -20.04 -2.06 10.32
N THR A 223 -19.02 -2.01 11.18
CA THR A 223 -18.26 -0.78 11.48
C THR A 223 -17.73 -0.10 10.22
N TYR A 224 -17.45 -0.84 9.16
CA TYR A 224 -16.92 -0.29 7.91
C TYR A 224 -18.01 0.12 6.91
N THR A 225 -19.26 0.28 7.35
CA THR A 225 -20.36 0.77 6.50
C THR A 225 -20.12 2.20 6.03
N TRP A 226 -19.65 3.05 6.94
CA TRP A 226 -19.17 4.39 6.65
C TRP A 226 -17.69 4.48 6.93
N ILE A 227 -16.94 5.10 6.01
CA ILE A 227 -15.49 5.15 6.04
C ILE A 227 -15.04 6.55 5.61
N GLU A 228 -14.09 7.10 6.34
CA GLU A 228 -13.32 8.28 5.98
C GLU A 228 -11.83 8.00 6.06
N TRP A 229 -11.07 8.34 5.03
CA TRP A 229 -9.62 8.26 5.08
C TRP A 229 -9.04 9.63 5.40
N HIS A 230 -8.03 9.68 6.26
CA HIS A 230 -7.31 10.93 6.46
C HIS A 230 -6.49 11.26 5.20
N GLY A 231 -6.65 12.48 4.69
CA GLY A 231 -5.96 12.98 3.49
C GLY A 231 -4.49 13.30 3.72
N TYR A 232 -4.10 13.53 4.98
CA TYR A 232 -2.72 13.75 5.40
C TYR A 232 -2.28 12.59 6.32
N ASN A 233 -1.31 11.79 5.89
CA ASN A 233 -0.88 10.58 6.61
C ASN A 233 0.54 10.67 7.18
N ASN A 234 1.02 11.89 7.42
CA ASN A 234 2.35 12.18 7.95
C ASN A 234 2.34 12.62 9.42
N ILE A 235 1.32 12.20 10.18
CA ILE A 235 1.02 12.66 11.55
C ILE A 235 2.24 12.58 12.46
N PHE A 236 3.05 11.52 12.37
CA PHE A 236 4.19 11.32 13.27
C PHE A 236 5.35 12.28 12.97
N THR A 237 5.68 12.46 11.69
CA THR A 237 6.79 13.34 11.28
C THR A 237 6.48 14.80 11.56
N VAL A 238 5.27 15.26 11.29
CA VAL A 238 4.89 16.68 11.48
C VAL A 238 4.30 17.00 12.86
N TRP A 239 4.14 16.02 13.74
CA TRP A 239 3.60 16.24 15.09
C TRP A 239 4.29 17.42 15.82
N PRO A 240 3.54 18.35 16.45
CA PRO A 240 2.07 18.38 16.62
C PRO A 240 1.30 19.10 15.49
N GLU A 241 1.96 19.55 14.42
CA GLU A 241 1.39 20.42 13.38
C GLU A 241 0.70 19.64 12.24
N TYR A 242 0.03 18.53 12.57
CA TYR A 242 -0.70 17.75 11.57
C TYR A 242 -1.96 18.48 11.10
N LYS A 243 -2.51 18.04 9.97
CA LYS A 243 -3.71 18.60 9.36
C LYS A 243 -4.77 17.52 9.20
N ASP A 244 -6.01 17.91 9.38
CA ASP A 244 -7.16 17.04 9.16
C ASP A 244 -7.77 17.29 7.78
N LEU A 245 -8.15 16.21 7.12
CA LEU A 245 -8.98 16.20 5.92
C LEU A 245 -9.54 14.80 5.77
N LEU A 246 -10.85 14.69 5.57
CA LEU A 246 -11.57 13.44 5.47
C LEU A 246 -11.92 13.18 4.00
N ILE A 247 -11.24 12.23 3.39
CA ILE A 247 -11.58 11.70 2.08
C ILE A 247 -12.73 10.71 2.27
N MET A 248 -13.84 10.92 1.57
CA MET A 248 -15.04 10.07 1.68
C MET A 248 -15.45 9.54 0.32
N TYR A 249 -15.69 8.23 0.23
CA TYR A 249 -16.17 7.59 -0.99
C TYR A 249 -17.64 7.92 -1.23
N ARG A 250 -17.92 8.69 -2.28
CA ARG A 250 -19.27 9.13 -2.64
C ARG A 250 -19.88 8.16 -3.65
N ASP A 251 -20.18 6.95 -3.22
CA ASP A 251 -20.93 5.98 -4.03
C ASP A 251 -22.45 6.12 -3.87
N ASP A 252 -23.20 5.21 -4.48
CA ASP A 252 -24.66 5.22 -4.40
C ASP A 252 -25.18 5.03 -2.98
N PHE A 253 -24.48 4.25 -2.14
CA PHE A 253 -24.85 4.12 -0.74
C PHE A 253 -24.66 5.45 -0.01
N PHE A 254 -23.52 6.12 -0.19
CA PHE A 254 -23.27 7.44 0.41
C PHE A 254 -24.31 8.47 -0.04
N ARG A 255 -24.64 8.51 -1.33
CA ARG A 255 -25.59 9.50 -1.90
C ARG A 255 -27.02 9.33 -1.39
N ASN A 256 -27.41 8.11 -1.03
CA ASN A 256 -28.77 7.78 -0.61
C ASN A 256 -28.94 7.66 0.90
N ASN A 257 -27.86 7.86 1.68
CA ASN A 257 -27.89 7.73 3.14
C ASN A 257 -27.14 8.90 3.80
N THR A 258 -27.15 8.96 5.12
CA THR A 258 -26.37 9.94 5.89
C THR A 258 -25.64 9.24 7.00
N TRP A 259 -24.35 9.50 7.15
CA TRP A 259 -23.60 8.96 8.29
C TRP A 259 -24.10 9.63 9.57
N ILE A 260 -24.76 8.87 10.43
CA ILE A 260 -25.15 9.31 11.77
C ILE A 260 -24.06 8.92 12.78
N TRP A 261 -23.63 9.89 13.59
CA TRP A 261 -22.69 9.71 14.69
C TRP A 261 -23.09 10.56 15.89
N GLY A 262 -23.25 9.93 17.06
CA GLY A 262 -23.74 10.61 18.26
C GLY A 262 -25.19 11.08 18.13
N GLY A 263 -26.04 10.32 17.44
CA GLY A 263 -27.44 10.66 17.16
C GLY A 263 -27.67 11.86 16.22
N LYS A 264 -26.61 12.38 15.57
CA LYS A 264 -26.66 13.51 14.63
C LYS A 264 -25.87 13.19 13.36
N PRO A 265 -26.07 13.92 12.24
CA PRO A 265 -25.20 13.78 11.08
C PRO A 265 -23.72 13.98 11.48
N HIS A 266 -22.85 13.19 10.85
CA HIS A 266 -21.40 13.28 11.02
C HIS A 266 -20.92 14.73 10.89
N TRP A 267 -19.99 15.13 11.75
CA TRP A 267 -19.58 16.53 11.90
C TRP A 267 -19.04 17.15 10.59
N ALA A 268 -18.40 16.33 9.76
CA ALA A 268 -17.81 16.75 8.49
C ALA A 268 -18.83 17.36 7.53
N TYR A 269 -20.12 16.97 7.61
CA TYR A 269 -21.17 17.59 6.81
C TYR A 269 -21.40 19.07 7.15
N ALA A 270 -21.16 19.46 8.40
CA ALA A 270 -21.27 20.85 8.85
C ALA A 270 -19.98 21.66 8.64
N GLN A 271 -18.86 20.99 8.30
CA GLN A 271 -17.56 21.60 8.06
C GLN A 271 -16.96 21.07 6.73
N PRO A 272 -17.56 21.44 5.58
CA PRO A 272 -17.19 20.90 4.29
C PRO A 272 -15.73 21.16 3.88
N GLU A 273 -15.05 22.13 4.51
CA GLU A 273 -13.61 22.38 4.34
C GLU A 273 -12.73 21.21 4.80
N PHE A 274 -13.23 20.36 5.70
CA PHE A 274 -12.56 19.15 6.16
C PHE A 274 -13.05 17.89 5.43
N MET A 275 -13.95 18.01 4.45
CA MET A 275 -14.50 16.86 3.72
C MET A 275 -14.15 16.94 2.23
N LYS A 276 -13.54 15.88 1.71
CA LYS A 276 -13.24 15.72 0.28
C LYS A 276 -13.96 14.48 -0.28
N PRO A 277 -15.13 14.67 -0.92
CA PRO A 277 -15.81 13.57 -1.60
C PRO A 277 -15.01 13.08 -2.81
N VAL A 278 -14.94 11.77 -3.00
CA VAL A 278 -14.28 11.11 -4.13
C VAL A 278 -15.26 10.13 -4.76
N ASP A 279 -15.48 10.23 -6.07
CA ASP A 279 -16.46 9.40 -6.79
C ASP A 279 -15.87 8.10 -7.32
N GLU A 280 -14.56 8.05 -7.56
CA GLU A 280 -13.89 6.92 -8.18
C GLU A 280 -13.11 6.09 -7.15
N ARG A 281 -13.47 4.81 -7.03
CA ARG A 281 -12.84 3.89 -6.06
C ARG A 281 -11.34 3.72 -6.29
N THR A 282 -10.89 3.76 -7.55
CA THR A 282 -9.47 3.65 -7.92
C THR A 282 -8.64 4.83 -7.45
N GLU A 283 -9.25 6.00 -7.24
CA GLU A 283 -8.58 7.17 -6.68
C GLU A 283 -8.36 7.05 -5.17
N ILE A 284 -9.23 6.27 -4.48
CA ILE A 284 -9.03 5.88 -3.08
C ILE A 284 -8.01 4.75 -2.98
N TYR A 285 -8.11 3.72 -3.81
CA TYR A 285 -7.17 2.60 -3.87
C TYR A 285 -6.11 2.77 -4.97
N TRP A 286 -5.41 3.90 -4.91
CA TRP A 286 -4.17 4.11 -5.65
C TRP A 286 -3.12 3.05 -5.27
N THR A 287 -2.13 2.80 -6.11
CA THR A 287 -1.19 1.67 -5.93
C THR A 287 0.24 2.16 -5.65
N PRO A 288 0.63 2.39 -4.37
CA PRO A 288 2.01 2.73 -4.03
C PRO A 288 2.98 1.66 -4.47
N ASN A 289 4.24 2.05 -4.66
CA ASN A 289 5.36 1.15 -5.03
C ASN A 289 5.23 0.45 -6.39
N THR A 290 4.05 0.47 -7.02
CA THR A 290 3.80 -0.10 -8.33
C THR A 290 4.40 0.78 -9.43
N ILE A 291 5.07 0.14 -10.39
CA ILE A 291 5.64 0.79 -11.56
C ILE A 291 4.65 0.74 -12.73
N SER A 292 4.58 1.82 -13.49
CA SER A 292 4.14 1.81 -14.89
C SER A 292 5.33 2.12 -15.79
N SER A 293 5.28 1.67 -17.05
CA SER A 293 6.35 1.94 -18.00
C SER A 293 5.86 2.30 -19.40
N GLU A 294 6.60 3.17 -20.07
CA GLU A 294 6.52 3.43 -21.51
C GLU A 294 7.80 2.90 -22.18
N VAL A 295 7.67 2.19 -23.31
CA VAL A 295 8.81 1.63 -24.04
C VAL A 295 8.88 2.25 -25.43
N LEU A 296 9.98 2.94 -25.71
CA LEU A 296 10.31 3.47 -27.03
C LEU A 296 11.40 2.62 -27.68
N ILE A 297 11.21 2.18 -28.92
CA ILE A 297 12.18 1.36 -29.66
C ILE A 297 12.62 2.11 -30.91
N GLU A 298 13.92 2.39 -31.00
CA GLU A 298 14.57 3.05 -32.14
C GLU A 298 15.68 2.15 -32.69
N GLY A 299 15.36 1.41 -33.76
CA GLY A 299 16.27 0.45 -34.38
C GLY A 299 16.68 -0.67 -33.41
N LYS A 300 17.91 -0.60 -32.89
CA LYS A 300 18.48 -1.58 -31.95
C LYS A 300 18.62 -1.05 -30.53
N VAL A 301 17.97 0.06 -30.21
CA VAL A 301 17.98 0.65 -28.87
C VAL A 301 16.54 0.72 -28.39
N ALA A 302 16.31 0.30 -27.15
CA ALA A 302 15.05 0.57 -26.47
C ALA A 302 15.29 1.44 -25.24
N THR A 303 14.40 2.41 -25.02
CA THR A 303 14.35 3.23 -23.82
C THR A 303 13.08 2.88 -23.06
N VAL A 304 13.23 2.40 -21.82
CA VAL A 304 12.12 2.12 -20.90
C VAL A 304 12.03 3.28 -19.91
N LYS A 305 10.94 4.04 -19.96
CA LYS A 305 10.65 5.10 -18.99
C LYS A 305 9.77 4.54 -17.89
N LEU A 306 10.19 4.69 -16.64
CA LEU A 306 9.54 4.18 -15.44
C LEU A 306 8.84 5.33 -14.70
N LYS A 307 7.64 5.07 -14.18
CA LYS A 307 6.90 5.97 -13.31
C LYS A 307 6.31 5.20 -12.14
N SER A 308 6.33 5.77 -10.95
CA SER A 308 5.72 5.21 -9.74
C SER A 308 5.44 6.31 -8.73
N ASP A 309 4.32 6.20 -8.01
CA ASP A 309 4.04 7.00 -6.81
C ASP A 309 4.54 6.24 -5.58
N THR A 310 5.82 5.91 -5.54
CA THR A 310 6.47 5.29 -4.37
C THR A 310 6.75 6.36 -3.32
N PRO A 311 6.08 6.35 -2.16
CA PRO A 311 6.46 7.22 -1.05
C PRO A 311 7.89 6.94 -0.64
N ASN A 312 8.67 8.00 -0.42
CA ASN A 312 10.06 7.87 0.00
C ASN A 312 10.91 7.05 -0.98
N LEU A 313 10.71 7.21 -2.29
CA LEU A 313 11.48 6.53 -3.32
C LEU A 313 12.99 6.79 -3.14
N LYS A 314 13.76 5.71 -2.99
CA LYS A 314 15.22 5.74 -2.96
C LYS A 314 15.80 5.57 -4.36
N GLU A 315 15.32 4.57 -5.09
CA GLU A 315 15.80 4.24 -6.43
C GLU A 315 14.88 3.26 -7.16
N TYR A 316 15.02 3.21 -8.48
CA TYR A 316 14.57 2.09 -9.30
C TYR A 316 15.69 1.06 -9.42
N GLN A 317 15.32 -0.20 -9.55
CA GLN A 317 16.25 -1.29 -9.78
C GLN A 317 15.82 -2.13 -10.98
N VAL A 318 16.78 -2.68 -11.72
CA VAL A 318 16.55 -3.62 -12.82
C VAL A 318 17.26 -4.96 -12.56
N ARG A 319 16.69 -6.03 -13.08
CA ARG A 319 17.27 -7.36 -13.12
C ARG A 319 16.92 -8.05 -14.44
N GLN A 320 17.91 -8.64 -15.11
CA GLN A 320 17.72 -9.31 -16.41
C GLN A 320 17.64 -10.84 -16.31
N LYS A 321 18.03 -11.40 -15.17
CA LYS A 321 17.95 -12.84 -14.88
C LYS A 321 17.60 -13.04 -13.40
N PRO A 322 16.77 -14.03 -13.04
CA PRO A 322 16.43 -14.27 -11.63
C PRO A 322 17.66 -14.45 -10.71
N SER A 323 18.74 -15.04 -11.22
CA SER A 323 19.98 -15.30 -10.48
C SER A 323 20.97 -14.13 -10.39
N THR A 324 20.71 -13.01 -11.07
CA THR A 324 21.59 -11.82 -11.01
C THR A 324 21.14 -10.87 -9.90
N ALA A 325 22.10 -10.10 -9.37
CA ALA A 325 21.80 -9.04 -8.42
C ALA A 325 20.93 -7.94 -9.06
N TRP A 326 20.21 -7.22 -8.22
CA TRP A 326 19.50 -6.00 -8.62
C TRP A 326 20.49 -4.87 -8.84
N GLU A 327 20.33 -4.15 -9.95
CA GLU A 327 21.18 -3.01 -10.31
C GLU A 327 20.37 -1.72 -10.24
N LYS A 328 20.90 -0.69 -9.57
CA LYS A 328 20.30 0.65 -9.56
C LYS A 328 20.22 1.22 -10.97
N VAL A 329 19.09 1.82 -11.30
CA VAL A 329 18.86 2.52 -12.57
C VAL A 329 18.14 3.84 -12.38
N ASP A 330 18.30 4.73 -13.34
CA ASP A 330 17.48 5.93 -13.46
C ASP A 330 16.07 5.59 -13.94
N SER A 331 15.16 6.56 -13.86
CA SER A 331 13.79 6.41 -14.39
C SER A 331 13.73 6.21 -15.91
N ALA A 332 14.82 6.50 -16.64
CA ALA A 332 14.96 6.15 -18.05
C ALA A 332 16.08 5.12 -18.21
N TYR A 333 15.71 3.88 -18.55
CA TYR A 333 16.65 2.79 -18.75
C TYR A 333 16.85 2.49 -20.24
N VAL A 334 18.09 2.58 -20.71
CA VAL A 334 18.45 2.35 -22.11
C VAL A 334 19.07 0.96 -22.27
N VAL A 335 18.52 0.14 -23.18
CA VAL A 335 19.01 -1.20 -23.47
C VAL A 335 19.35 -1.36 -24.96
N ASN A 336 20.53 -1.93 -25.22
CA ASN A 336 20.93 -2.33 -26.56
C ASN A 336 20.34 -3.70 -26.92
N LEU A 337 19.51 -3.72 -27.96
CA LEU A 337 18.82 -4.89 -28.48
C LEU A 337 19.75 -5.70 -29.40
N LYS A 338 20.29 -6.79 -28.87
CA LYS A 338 21.25 -7.68 -29.56
C LYS A 338 20.73 -9.10 -29.69
N LYS A 339 19.83 -9.51 -28.79
CA LYS A 339 19.28 -10.87 -28.72
C LYS A 339 17.93 -10.90 -29.42
N LYS A 340 17.37 -12.11 -29.59
CA LYS A 340 15.98 -12.28 -30.05
C LYS A 340 14.98 -11.84 -28.99
N ASN A 341 15.28 -12.11 -27.72
CA ASN A 341 14.42 -11.80 -26.58
C ASN A 341 15.22 -11.03 -25.53
N HIS A 342 14.59 -10.00 -24.97
CA HIS A 342 15.08 -9.22 -23.84
C HIS A 342 13.97 -9.19 -22.79
N GLU A 343 14.26 -9.70 -21.60
CA GLU A 343 13.37 -9.63 -20.45
C GLU A 343 14.04 -8.75 -19.39
N LEU A 344 13.33 -7.70 -19.01
CA LEU A 344 13.75 -6.75 -18.00
C LEU A 344 12.72 -6.79 -16.88
N VAL A 345 13.18 -6.97 -15.65
CA VAL A 345 12.35 -6.90 -14.46
C VAL A 345 12.78 -5.67 -13.68
N PHE A 346 11.83 -4.80 -13.37
CA PHE A 346 12.04 -3.57 -12.62
C PHE A 346 11.34 -3.66 -11.26
N ARG A 347 11.80 -2.88 -10.30
CA ARG A 347 11.09 -2.62 -9.04
C ARG A 347 11.47 -1.26 -8.49
N ALA A 348 10.58 -0.65 -7.72
CA ALA A 348 10.89 0.52 -6.92
C ALA A 348 11.42 0.09 -5.56
N LEU A 349 12.34 0.86 -4.97
CA LEU A 349 12.85 0.65 -3.62
C LEU A 349 12.69 1.93 -2.83
N ASN A 350 12.08 1.89 -1.65
CA ASN A 350 11.98 3.06 -0.79
C ASN A 350 13.21 3.23 0.13
N LEU A 351 13.26 4.34 0.88
CA LEU A 351 14.38 4.68 1.77
C LEU A 351 14.64 3.63 2.86
N ALA A 352 13.61 2.89 3.29
CA ALA A 352 13.72 1.80 4.26
C ALA A 352 14.10 0.45 3.62
N GLY A 353 14.29 0.39 2.30
CA GLY A 353 14.66 -0.84 1.60
C GLY A 353 13.49 -1.78 1.34
N VAL A 354 12.24 -1.34 1.48
CA VAL A 354 11.06 -2.09 1.05
C VAL A 354 10.96 -2.01 -0.47
N ALA A 355 10.96 -3.17 -1.10
CA ALA A 355 10.84 -3.31 -2.55
C ALA A 355 9.38 -3.40 -2.96
N GLY A 356 9.00 -2.61 -3.97
CA GLY A 356 7.72 -2.72 -4.63
C GLY A 356 7.57 -4.00 -5.45
N PRO A 357 6.36 -4.23 -6.00
CA PRO A 357 6.08 -5.34 -6.88
C PRO A 357 7.00 -5.34 -8.12
N GLU A 358 7.29 -6.53 -8.64
CA GLU A 358 8.07 -6.65 -9.87
C GLU A 358 7.25 -6.19 -11.09
N HIS A 359 7.88 -5.41 -11.95
CA HIS A 359 7.33 -4.90 -13.21
C HIS A 359 8.16 -5.40 -14.39
N ARG A 360 7.54 -6.12 -15.30
CA ARG A 360 8.20 -6.82 -16.41
C ARG A 360 8.02 -6.08 -17.72
N VAL A 361 9.11 -5.97 -18.46
CA VAL A 361 9.13 -5.50 -19.85
C VAL A 361 9.79 -6.57 -20.71
N ILE A 362 9.06 -7.10 -21.67
CA ILE A 362 9.57 -8.08 -22.64
C ILE A 362 9.64 -7.43 -24.01
N ILE A 363 10.84 -7.44 -24.60
CA ILE A 363 11.10 -6.93 -25.96
C ILE A 363 11.56 -8.10 -26.82
N LYS A 364 10.81 -8.37 -27.89
CA LYS A 364 11.07 -9.44 -28.84
C LYS A 364 11.42 -8.89 -30.21
N ARG A 365 12.34 -9.57 -30.89
CA ARG A 365 12.59 -9.36 -32.30
C ARG A 365 11.41 -9.91 -33.09
N LYS A 366 10.84 -9.12 -34.00
CA LYS A 366 9.78 -9.60 -34.90
C LYS A 366 10.28 -10.79 -35.72
N THR A 367 9.54 -11.90 -35.64
CA THR A 367 9.63 -12.99 -36.62
C THR A 367 9.04 -12.50 -37.94
N ARG A 368 9.75 -12.75 -39.04
CA ARG A 368 9.28 -12.42 -40.39
C ARG A 368 8.05 -13.23 -40.76
#